data_AF-A0A9C7YR21-F1
#
_entry.id   AF-A0A9C7YR21-F1
#
_cell.length_a   1.000
_cell.length_b   1.000
_cell.length_c   1.000
_cell.angle_alpha   90.00
_cell.angle_beta   90.00
_cell.angle_gamma   90.00
#
_symmetry.space_group_name_H-M   'P 1'
#
loop_
_entity.id
_entity.type
_entity.pdbx_description
1 polymer ?
#
loop_
_entity_poly.entity_id
_entity_poly.type
_entity_poly.pdbx_seq_one_letter_code
_entity_poly.pdbx_strand_id
1 'polypeptide(L)'
;MEAKMGSLGSLLSMSGVFSLTWGELIMIGVGAFLIYLAIAKKFEPLLLMPIGFGCILANLPLAGLISGPHGIHPGGLFYYLYKAGIETEIFPLLIFMGIGAMTDFGPLIANPWTILLGAAAQIGVFIALIIALLLGFNMMEAASIGIIGGADGPTSIYTAVKLAPHLLGPIAVAAYTYMSLVPLIQPPIMRLFTTKKERTVVMEQLRPVSKTEKILFPIVVTIVISLLFPAVAPIIGMLMLGNLFRESGV
;
A
#
# COMPACT_ATOMS: atom_id res chain seq x y z
N MET A 1 -27.67 -24.28 -43.14
CA MET A 1 -26.60 -24.78 -42.25
C MET A 1 -25.37 -23.86 -42.25
N GLU A 2 -25.14 -23.08 -43.30
CA GLU A 2 -24.03 -22.11 -43.41
C GLU A 2 -24.20 -20.84 -42.54
N ALA A 3 -25.44 -20.38 -42.31
CA ALA A 3 -25.70 -19.20 -41.46
C ALA A 3 -25.34 -19.40 -39.96
N LYS A 4 -25.39 -20.63 -39.45
CA LYS A 4 -24.98 -20.95 -38.06
C LYS A 4 -23.45 -21.04 -37.92
N MET A 5 -22.72 -21.38 -38.99
CA MET A 5 -21.27 -21.44 -38.98
C MET A 5 -20.65 -20.04 -38.95
N GLY A 6 -21.27 -19.08 -39.66
CA GLY A 6 -20.91 -17.66 -39.60
C GLY A 6 -21.21 -17.00 -38.24
N SER A 7 -22.32 -17.37 -37.58
CA SER A 7 -22.64 -16.83 -36.25
C SER A 7 -21.79 -17.42 -35.13
N LEU A 8 -21.39 -18.70 -35.22
CA LEU A 8 -20.43 -19.28 -34.26
C LEU A 8 -19.03 -18.68 -34.46
N GLY A 9 -18.59 -18.51 -35.71
CA GLY A 9 -17.31 -17.86 -36.01
C GLY A 9 -17.24 -16.43 -35.48
N SER A 10 -18.33 -15.66 -35.63
CA SER A 10 -18.41 -14.30 -35.09
C SER A 10 -18.49 -14.29 -33.56
N LEU A 11 -19.27 -15.17 -32.93
CA LEU A 11 -19.32 -15.32 -31.47
C LEU A 11 -17.97 -15.75 -30.88
N LEU A 12 -17.23 -16.62 -31.56
CA LEU A 12 -15.88 -17.03 -31.15
C LEU A 12 -14.89 -15.87 -31.29
N SER A 13 -14.98 -15.07 -32.35
CA SER A 13 -14.15 -13.85 -32.51
C SER A 13 -14.51 -12.71 -31.55
N MET A 14 -15.76 -12.65 -31.07
CA MET A 14 -16.21 -11.73 -30.01
C MET A 14 -15.94 -12.29 -28.60
N SER A 15 -15.59 -13.57 -28.49
CA SER A 15 -15.26 -14.17 -27.21
C SER A 15 -13.84 -13.77 -26.82
N GLY A 16 -13.65 -13.33 -25.56
CA GLY A 16 -12.34 -12.98 -25.02
C GLY A 16 -11.33 -14.15 -25.06
N VAL A 17 -11.78 -15.37 -25.32
CA VAL A 17 -10.93 -16.56 -25.40
C VAL A 17 -9.92 -16.48 -26.55
N PHE A 18 -10.30 -15.90 -27.70
CA PHE A 18 -9.41 -15.80 -28.86
C PHE A 18 -8.55 -14.53 -28.88
N SER A 19 -8.90 -13.54 -28.06
CA SER A 19 -8.16 -12.29 -27.92
C SER A 19 -7.16 -12.29 -26.74
N LEU A 20 -7.06 -13.42 -26.02
CA LEU A 20 -6.12 -13.59 -24.91
C LEU A 20 -4.69 -13.59 -25.43
N THR A 21 -3.93 -12.61 -24.97
CA THR A 21 -2.48 -12.56 -25.18
C THR A 21 -1.76 -13.43 -24.14
N TRP A 22 -0.53 -13.83 -24.49
CA TRP A 22 0.31 -14.60 -23.56
C TRP A 22 0.64 -13.83 -22.26
N GLY A 23 0.80 -12.50 -22.35
CA GLY A 23 1.06 -11.66 -21.19
C GLY A 23 -0.14 -11.60 -20.22
N GLU A 24 -1.36 -11.48 -20.76
CA GLU A 24 -2.59 -11.48 -19.96
C GLU A 24 -2.76 -12.81 -19.21
N LEU A 25 -2.47 -13.94 -19.85
CA LEU A 25 -2.50 -15.26 -19.21
C LEU A 25 -1.55 -15.36 -18.01
N ILE A 26 -0.32 -14.84 -18.16
CA ILE A 26 0.66 -14.80 -17.05
C ILE A 26 0.12 -13.95 -15.90
N MET A 27 -0.41 -12.76 -16.20
CA MET A 27 -0.93 -11.85 -15.18
C MET A 27 -2.16 -12.39 -14.45
N ILE A 28 -3.05 -13.10 -15.17
CA ILE A 28 -4.17 -13.83 -14.55
C ILE A 28 -3.63 -14.92 -13.60
N GLY A 29 -2.59 -15.65 -14.01
CA GLY A 29 -1.91 -16.62 -13.16
C GLY A 29 -1.32 -15.99 -11.90
N VAL A 30 -0.67 -14.84 -12.03
CA VAL A 30 -0.16 -14.04 -10.88
C VAL A 30 -1.31 -13.60 -9.98
N GLY A 31 -2.40 -13.08 -10.53
CA GLY A 31 -3.58 -12.68 -9.76
C GLY A 31 -4.19 -13.85 -8.98
N ALA A 32 -4.31 -15.03 -9.60
CA ALA A 32 -4.77 -16.25 -8.93
C ALA A 32 -3.80 -16.69 -7.81
N PHE A 33 -2.49 -16.56 -8.03
CA PHE A 33 -1.48 -16.83 -7.02
C PHE A 33 -1.58 -15.86 -5.83
N LEU A 34 -1.80 -14.56 -6.06
CA LEU A 34 -2.01 -13.57 -4.99
C LEU A 34 -3.27 -13.88 -4.18
N ILE A 35 -4.37 -14.29 -4.83
CA ILE A 35 -5.59 -14.74 -4.13
C ILE A 35 -5.31 -16.00 -3.31
N TYR A 36 -4.54 -16.95 -3.84
CA TYR A 36 -4.12 -18.14 -3.08
C TYR A 36 -3.32 -17.77 -1.83
N LEU A 37 -2.36 -16.85 -1.94
CA LEU A 37 -1.60 -16.35 -0.79
C LEU A 37 -2.51 -15.68 0.25
N ALA A 38 -3.46 -14.86 -0.21
CA ALA A 38 -4.41 -14.19 0.66
C ALA A 38 -5.33 -15.17 1.41
N ILE A 39 -5.83 -16.22 0.76
CA ILE A 39 -6.80 -17.16 1.35
C ILE A 39 -6.10 -18.27 2.12
N ALA A 40 -5.22 -19.03 1.46
CA ALA A 40 -4.64 -20.25 2.03
C ALA A 40 -3.57 -19.94 3.08
N LYS A 41 -2.83 -18.84 2.90
CA LYS A 41 -1.75 -18.44 3.81
C LYS A 41 -2.10 -17.24 4.67
N LYS A 42 -3.27 -16.62 4.46
CA LYS A 42 -3.76 -15.45 5.21
C LYS A 42 -2.79 -14.27 5.19
N PHE A 43 -2.06 -14.10 4.08
CA PHE A 43 -1.19 -12.96 3.87
C PHE A 43 -2.03 -11.73 3.53
N GLU A 44 -2.07 -10.75 4.45
CA GLU A 44 -2.81 -9.48 4.35
C GLU A 44 -4.10 -9.58 3.52
N PRO A 45 -5.05 -10.44 3.93
CA PRO A 45 -6.18 -10.82 3.09
C PRO A 45 -7.07 -9.63 2.74
N LEU A 46 -7.09 -8.59 3.59
CA LEU A 46 -7.88 -7.38 3.37
C LEU A 46 -7.47 -6.63 2.08
N LEU A 47 -6.18 -6.64 1.73
CA LEU A 47 -5.64 -5.86 0.60
C LEU A 47 -5.16 -6.77 -0.54
N LEU A 48 -4.50 -7.88 -0.22
CA LEU A 48 -3.93 -8.78 -1.21
C LEU A 48 -5.02 -9.49 -2.04
N MET A 49 -6.18 -9.79 -1.44
CA MET A 49 -7.30 -10.41 -2.16
C MET A 49 -7.94 -9.46 -3.18
N PRO A 50 -8.34 -8.21 -2.84
CA PRO A 50 -8.78 -7.24 -3.84
C PRO A 50 -7.74 -6.97 -4.94
N ILE A 51 -6.45 -6.89 -4.60
CA ILE A 51 -5.37 -6.68 -5.58
C ILE A 51 -5.28 -7.88 -6.53
N GLY A 52 -5.29 -9.11 -6.02
CA GLY A 52 -5.24 -10.32 -6.85
C GLY A 52 -6.45 -10.45 -7.77
N PHE A 53 -7.65 -10.16 -7.27
CA PHE A 53 -8.87 -10.18 -8.07
C PHE A 53 -8.91 -9.06 -9.11
N GLY A 54 -8.50 -7.85 -8.73
CA GLY A 54 -8.32 -6.72 -9.64
C GLY A 54 -7.32 -7.01 -10.75
N CYS A 55 -6.22 -7.71 -10.44
CA CYS A 55 -5.23 -8.15 -11.42
C CYS A 55 -5.83 -9.10 -12.46
N ILE A 56 -6.65 -10.08 -12.03
CA ILE A 56 -7.35 -10.98 -12.96
C ILE A 56 -8.27 -10.17 -13.86
N LEU A 57 -9.14 -9.34 -13.28
CA LEU A 57 -10.13 -8.56 -14.03
C LEU A 57 -9.50 -7.57 -15.00
N ALA A 58 -8.40 -6.92 -14.62
CA ALA A 58 -7.69 -5.96 -15.46
C ALA A 58 -7.04 -6.60 -16.70
N ASN A 59 -6.77 -7.90 -16.67
CA ASN A 59 -6.13 -8.65 -17.75
C ASN A 59 -7.11 -9.56 -18.52
N LEU A 60 -8.43 -9.45 -18.26
CA LEU A 60 -9.42 -10.11 -19.10
C LEU A 60 -9.60 -9.31 -20.40
N PRO A 61 -9.35 -9.91 -21.58
CA PRO A 61 -9.47 -9.18 -22.84
C PRO A 61 -10.93 -8.81 -23.10
N LEU A 62 -11.12 -7.72 -23.83
CA LEU A 62 -12.43 -7.16 -24.21
C LEU A 62 -13.30 -6.68 -23.02
N ALA A 63 -12.84 -6.81 -21.77
CA ALA A 63 -13.57 -6.34 -20.59
C ALA A 63 -13.57 -4.81 -20.46
N GLY A 64 -12.59 -4.13 -21.05
CA GLY A 64 -12.52 -2.66 -21.11
C GLY A 64 -12.37 -1.95 -19.76
N LEU A 65 -12.10 -2.67 -18.66
CA LEU A 65 -12.15 -2.15 -17.29
C LEU A 65 -11.09 -1.09 -17.01
N ILE A 66 -9.92 -1.19 -17.65
CA ILE A 66 -8.81 -0.25 -17.53
C ILE A 66 -8.76 0.76 -18.69
N SER A 67 -9.64 0.61 -19.68
CA SER A 67 -9.63 1.42 -20.90
C SER A 67 -10.12 2.84 -20.61
N GLY A 68 -9.39 3.83 -21.13
CA GLY A 68 -9.85 5.22 -21.09
C GLY A 68 -11.08 5.46 -21.99
N PRO A 69 -11.80 6.57 -21.78
CA PRO A 69 -12.93 6.93 -22.63
C PRO A 69 -12.49 7.11 -24.09
N HIS A 70 -13.28 6.59 -25.03
CA HIS A 70 -13.00 6.69 -26.46
C HIS A 70 -14.24 7.14 -27.22
N GLY A 71 -14.21 8.38 -27.74
CA GLY A 71 -15.35 9.00 -28.41
C GLY A 71 -16.56 9.14 -27.47
N ILE A 72 -17.64 8.44 -27.79
CA ILE A 72 -18.91 8.45 -27.03
C ILE A 72 -18.91 7.37 -25.93
N HIS A 73 -17.95 6.43 -25.96
CA HIS A 73 -17.89 5.34 -24.99
C HIS A 73 -17.23 5.80 -23.69
N PRO A 74 -17.90 5.62 -22.52
CA PRO A 74 -17.30 5.94 -21.23
C PRO A 74 -16.11 5.00 -20.95
N GLY A 75 -15.17 5.47 -20.12
CA GLY A 75 -14.04 4.65 -19.68
C GLY A 75 -14.49 3.48 -18.80
N GLY A 76 -13.58 2.55 -18.57
CA GLY A 76 -13.80 1.43 -17.65
C GLY A 76 -13.84 1.86 -16.18
N LEU A 77 -14.43 1.02 -15.33
CA LEU A 77 -14.53 1.28 -13.89
C LEU A 77 -13.16 1.48 -13.24
N PHE A 78 -12.18 0.62 -13.54
CA PHE A 78 -10.85 0.71 -12.94
C PHE A 78 -10.08 1.94 -13.45
N TYR A 79 -10.33 2.37 -14.69
CA TYR A 79 -9.81 3.64 -15.19
C TYR A 79 -10.30 4.82 -14.34
N TYR A 80 -11.61 4.90 -14.07
CA TYR A 80 -12.15 5.98 -13.23
C TYR A 80 -11.70 5.89 -11.77
N LEU A 81 -11.64 4.69 -11.18
CA LEU A 81 -11.11 4.51 -9.82
C LEU A 81 -9.64 4.92 -9.71
N TYR A 82 -8.84 4.58 -10.73
CA TYR A 82 -7.44 5.01 -10.80
C TYR A 82 -7.35 6.53 -10.93
N LYS A 83 -8.03 7.12 -11.92
CA LYS A 83 -7.98 8.56 -12.22
C LYS A 83 -8.55 9.42 -11.10
N ALA A 84 -9.69 9.04 -10.55
CA ALA A 84 -10.39 9.84 -9.55
C ALA A 84 -9.94 9.54 -8.11
N GLY A 85 -9.33 8.37 -7.84
CA GLY A 85 -8.98 7.96 -6.48
C GLY A 85 -7.49 7.83 -6.22
N ILE A 86 -6.73 7.23 -7.13
CA ILE A 86 -5.30 6.96 -6.95
C ILE A 86 -4.47 8.14 -7.45
N GLU A 87 -4.71 8.62 -8.67
CA GLU A 87 -3.97 9.72 -9.29
C GLU A 87 -4.22 11.07 -8.58
N THR A 88 -5.42 11.27 -8.04
CA THR A 88 -5.78 12.43 -7.20
C THR A 88 -5.41 12.28 -5.73
N GLU A 89 -4.77 11.17 -5.34
CA GLU A 89 -4.33 10.86 -3.97
C GLU A 89 -5.47 10.65 -2.94
N ILE A 90 -6.74 10.69 -3.36
CA ILE A 90 -7.89 10.59 -2.46
C ILE A 90 -7.88 9.25 -1.68
N PHE A 91 -7.62 8.13 -2.34
CA PHE A 91 -7.64 6.82 -1.69
C PHE A 91 -6.51 6.65 -0.66
N PRO A 92 -5.22 6.91 -0.97
CA PRO A 92 -4.18 6.90 0.05
C PRO A 92 -4.50 7.77 1.27
N LEU A 93 -5.01 9.00 1.05
CA LEU A 93 -5.32 9.93 2.14
C LEU A 93 -6.49 9.44 3.02
N LEU A 94 -7.53 8.86 2.43
CA LEU A 94 -8.62 8.23 3.19
C LEU A 94 -8.14 6.99 3.96
N ILE A 95 -7.23 6.20 3.38
CA ILE A 95 -6.62 5.07 4.10
C ILE A 95 -5.82 5.58 5.31
N PHE A 96 -5.03 6.65 5.17
CA PHE A 96 -4.33 7.26 6.31
C PHE A 96 -5.26 7.74 7.41
N MET A 97 -6.38 8.37 7.06
CA MET A 97 -7.41 8.72 8.04
C MET A 97 -7.94 7.49 8.77
N GLY A 98 -8.22 6.39 8.05
CA GLY A 98 -8.64 5.13 8.66
C GLY A 98 -7.59 4.54 9.60
N ILE A 99 -6.31 4.51 9.18
CA ILE A 99 -5.18 4.06 10.02
C ILE A 99 -5.10 4.93 11.28
N GLY A 100 -5.23 6.24 11.14
CA GLY A 100 -5.25 7.19 12.26
C GLY A 100 -6.34 6.90 13.28
N ALA A 101 -7.56 6.61 12.80
CA ALA A 101 -8.69 6.25 13.66
C ALA A 101 -8.49 4.91 14.39
N MET A 102 -7.74 3.98 13.79
CA MET A 102 -7.43 2.69 14.41
C MET A 102 -6.21 2.71 15.34
N THR A 103 -5.36 3.73 15.26
CA THR A 103 -4.08 3.82 16.00
C THR A 103 -4.27 4.40 17.41
N ASP A 104 -3.70 3.76 18.42
CA ASP A 104 -3.56 4.32 19.78
C ASP A 104 -2.16 4.89 19.96
N PHE A 105 -2.06 6.22 20.13
CA PHE A 105 -0.80 6.91 20.39
C PHE A 105 -0.44 6.96 21.88
N GLY A 106 -1.28 6.42 22.78
CA GLY A 106 -1.01 6.35 24.21
C GLY A 106 0.39 5.79 24.53
N PRO A 107 0.81 4.65 23.96
CA PRO A 107 2.16 4.12 24.19
C PRO A 107 3.29 5.06 23.73
N LEU A 108 3.11 5.75 22.60
CA LEU A 108 4.10 6.70 22.06
C LEU A 108 4.22 7.93 22.96
N ILE A 109 3.08 8.47 23.41
CA ILE A 109 3.02 9.63 24.30
C ILE A 109 3.60 9.27 25.68
N ALA A 110 3.34 8.05 26.15
CA ALA A 110 3.83 7.57 27.43
C ALA A 110 5.36 7.44 27.46
N ASN A 111 5.98 6.96 26.37
CA ASN A 111 7.44 6.88 26.23
C ASN A 111 7.93 7.50 24.91
N PRO A 112 8.19 8.82 24.88
CA PRO A 112 8.60 9.53 23.66
C PRO A 112 9.92 9.06 23.07
N TRP A 113 10.80 8.43 23.85
CA TRP A 113 12.08 7.89 23.36
C TRP A 113 11.89 6.82 22.28
N THR A 114 10.72 6.18 22.23
CA THR A 114 10.37 5.23 21.18
C THR A 114 10.33 5.85 19.78
N ILE A 115 10.20 7.18 19.65
CA ILE A 115 10.29 7.90 18.38
C ILE A 115 11.67 7.67 17.72
N LEU A 116 12.74 7.57 18.50
CA LEU A 116 14.08 7.33 17.95
C LEU A 116 14.22 5.94 17.32
N LEU A 117 13.52 4.95 17.85
CA LEU A 117 13.44 3.62 17.23
C LEU A 117 12.74 3.71 15.86
N GLY A 118 11.68 4.52 15.77
CA GLY A 118 11.00 4.82 14.50
C GLY A 118 11.92 5.54 13.50
N ALA A 119 12.72 6.51 13.96
CA ALA A 119 13.70 7.18 13.12
C ALA A 119 14.77 6.20 12.58
N ALA A 120 15.29 5.31 13.44
CA ALA A 120 16.23 4.28 13.03
C ALA A 120 15.62 3.27 12.05
N ALA A 121 14.33 2.94 12.19
CA ALA A 121 13.63 2.05 11.25
C ALA A 121 13.62 2.60 9.81
N GLN A 122 13.63 3.93 9.63
CA GLN A 122 13.67 4.56 8.31
C GLN A 122 15.03 4.41 7.58
N ILE A 123 16.08 3.91 8.24
CA ILE A 123 17.34 3.56 7.57
C ILE A 123 17.09 2.51 6.47
N GLY A 124 16.10 1.63 6.67
CA GLY A 124 15.70 0.64 5.66
C GLY A 124 15.28 1.26 4.32
N VAL A 125 14.64 2.43 4.35
CA VAL A 125 14.25 3.18 3.14
C VAL A 125 15.49 3.61 2.34
N PHE A 126 16.48 4.17 3.03
CA PHE A 126 17.72 4.62 2.39
C PHE A 126 18.54 3.45 1.85
N ILE A 127 18.61 2.33 2.57
CA ILE A 127 19.29 1.12 2.10
C ILE A 127 18.62 0.60 0.81
N ALA A 128 17.28 0.48 0.81
CA ALA A 128 16.53 0.05 -0.36
C ALA A 128 16.72 0.99 -1.57
N LEU A 129 16.72 2.30 -1.33
CA LEU A 129 17.00 3.32 -2.34
C LEU A 129 18.40 3.16 -2.93
N ILE A 130 19.43 3.03 -2.09
CA ILE A 130 20.82 2.87 -2.55
C ILE A 130 20.97 1.58 -3.37
N ILE A 131 20.37 0.47 -2.93
CA ILE A 131 20.40 -0.79 -3.68
C ILE A 131 19.71 -0.62 -5.04
N ALA A 132 18.56 0.05 -5.10
CA ALA A 132 17.86 0.30 -6.36
C ALA A 132 18.71 1.15 -7.33
N LEU A 133 19.40 2.19 -6.84
CA LEU A 133 20.34 2.97 -7.65
C LEU A 133 21.50 2.12 -8.18
N LEU A 134 22.06 1.23 -7.36
CA LEU A 134 23.15 0.33 -7.77
C LEU A 134 22.70 -0.69 -8.82
N LEU A 135 21.41 -1.07 -8.81
CA LEU A 135 20.80 -1.94 -9.82
C LEU A 135 20.44 -1.21 -11.13
N GLY A 136 20.67 0.10 -11.21
CA GLY A 136 20.50 0.90 -12.43
C GLY A 136 19.16 1.62 -12.57
N PHE A 137 18.33 1.66 -11.52
CA PHE A 137 17.10 2.47 -11.53
C PHE A 137 17.43 3.96 -11.44
N ASN A 138 16.58 4.80 -12.04
CA ASN A 138 16.74 6.25 -11.92
C ASN A 138 16.39 6.73 -10.50
N MET A 139 16.73 7.97 -10.15
CA MET A 139 16.51 8.50 -8.79
C MET A 139 15.04 8.49 -8.35
N MET A 140 14.11 8.75 -9.27
CA MET A 140 12.67 8.79 -8.97
C MET A 140 12.11 7.39 -8.74
N GLU A 141 12.51 6.43 -9.58
CA GLU A 141 12.17 5.01 -9.45
C GLU A 141 12.78 4.42 -8.17
N ALA A 142 14.06 4.69 -7.92
CA ALA A 142 14.75 4.25 -6.72
C ALA A 142 14.14 4.86 -5.45
N ALA A 143 13.69 6.11 -5.51
CA ALA A 143 12.95 6.73 -4.41
C ALA A 143 11.62 6.01 -4.16
N SER A 144 10.82 5.71 -5.20
CA SER A 144 9.57 4.95 -5.04
C SER A 144 9.80 3.52 -4.51
N ILE A 145 10.83 2.83 -4.99
CA ILE A 145 11.21 1.49 -4.51
C ILE A 145 11.71 1.57 -3.06
N GLY A 146 12.49 2.61 -2.73
CA GLY A 146 13.06 2.80 -1.40
C GLY A 146 12.00 2.86 -0.31
N ILE A 147 10.86 3.52 -0.57
CA ILE A 147 9.78 3.68 0.41
C ILE A 147 9.19 2.34 0.89
N ILE A 148 9.30 1.27 0.09
CA ILE A 148 8.92 -0.09 0.51
C ILE A 148 9.66 -0.50 1.79
N GLY A 149 10.92 -0.07 1.94
CA GLY A 149 11.73 -0.32 3.14
C GLY A 149 11.20 0.32 4.42
N GLY A 150 10.27 1.27 4.32
CA GLY A 150 9.56 1.88 5.45
C GLY A 150 8.38 1.05 5.96
N ALA A 151 8.04 -0.05 5.26
CA ALA A 151 6.94 -0.96 5.59
C ALA A 151 5.57 -0.26 5.74
N ASP A 152 5.34 0.81 4.96
CA ASP A 152 4.06 1.52 4.87
C ASP A 152 3.50 1.44 3.43
N GLY A 153 2.46 0.63 3.24
CA GLY A 153 1.85 0.37 1.93
C GLY A 153 1.18 1.60 1.33
N PRO A 154 0.30 2.29 2.06
CA PRO A 154 -0.30 3.55 1.60
C PRO A 154 0.74 4.62 1.23
N THR A 155 1.82 4.79 2.00
CA THR A 155 2.89 5.73 1.62
C THR A 155 3.64 5.27 0.37
N SER A 156 3.88 3.96 0.22
CA SER A 156 4.52 3.40 -0.98
C SER A 156 3.68 3.64 -2.24
N ILE A 157 2.36 3.47 -2.15
CA ILE A 157 1.43 3.80 -3.24
C ILE A 157 1.46 5.30 -3.54
N TYR A 158 1.32 6.13 -2.50
CA TYR A 158 1.29 7.59 -2.63
C TYR A 158 2.53 8.13 -3.34
N THR A 159 3.71 7.66 -2.94
CA THR A 159 4.99 8.09 -3.51
C THR A 159 5.21 7.52 -4.91
N ALA A 160 4.82 6.28 -5.18
CA ALA A 160 4.88 5.69 -6.52
C ALA A 160 4.00 6.46 -7.52
N VAL A 161 2.79 6.89 -7.12
CA VAL A 161 1.92 7.71 -7.98
C VAL A 161 2.58 9.05 -8.34
N LYS A 162 3.33 9.67 -7.43
CA LYS A 162 3.99 10.96 -7.69
C LYS A 162 5.27 10.84 -8.49
N LEU A 163 6.06 9.80 -8.22
CA LEU A 163 7.44 9.74 -8.68
C LEU A 163 7.65 8.74 -9.83
N ALA A 164 6.95 7.60 -9.82
CA ALA A 164 7.09 6.53 -10.82
C ALA A 164 5.76 5.77 -11.06
N PRO A 165 4.75 6.39 -11.71
CA PRO A 165 3.41 5.78 -11.88
C PRO A 165 3.44 4.44 -12.61
N HIS A 166 4.39 4.26 -13.54
CA HIS A 166 4.57 3.01 -14.29
C HIS A 166 5.03 1.83 -13.41
N LEU A 167 5.64 2.09 -12.25
CA LEU A 167 6.04 1.08 -11.28
C LEU A 167 5.01 0.84 -10.17
N LEU A 168 3.87 1.53 -10.19
CA LEU A 168 2.88 1.44 -9.13
C LEU A 168 2.40 0.01 -8.88
N GLY A 169 2.07 -0.73 -9.94
CA GLY A 169 1.60 -2.11 -9.83
C GLY A 169 2.62 -3.02 -9.12
N PRO A 170 3.86 -3.13 -9.64
CA PRO A 170 4.93 -3.89 -9.00
C PRO A 170 5.22 -3.44 -7.56
N ILE A 171 5.27 -2.13 -7.29
CA ILE A 171 5.55 -1.58 -5.95
C ILE A 171 4.42 -1.94 -4.97
N ALA A 172 3.15 -1.78 -5.35
CA ALA A 172 2.02 -2.09 -4.49
C ALA A 172 1.97 -3.59 -4.14
N VAL A 173 2.19 -4.46 -5.14
CA VAL A 173 2.23 -5.91 -4.90
C VAL A 173 3.41 -6.27 -3.99
N ALA A 174 4.61 -5.73 -4.25
CA ALA A 174 5.78 -5.99 -3.42
C ALA A 174 5.59 -5.50 -1.97
N ALA A 175 5.09 -4.27 -1.79
CA ALA A 175 4.91 -3.66 -0.48
C ALA A 175 4.01 -4.51 0.43
N TYR A 176 2.79 -4.83 0.01
CA TYR A 176 1.86 -5.62 0.82
C TYR A 176 2.29 -7.09 0.96
N THR A 177 2.89 -7.67 -0.08
CA THR A 177 3.44 -9.04 0.04
C THR A 177 4.54 -9.09 1.09
N TYR A 178 5.47 -8.14 1.12
CA TYR A 178 6.55 -8.13 2.11
C TYR A 178 6.08 -7.80 3.53
N MET A 179 5.10 -6.91 3.70
CA MET A 179 4.49 -6.64 5.01
C MET A 179 3.86 -7.89 5.61
N SER A 180 3.18 -8.68 4.77
CA SER A 180 2.62 -9.97 5.18
C SER A 180 3.68 -11.02 5.57
N LEU A 181 4.92 -10.86 5.09
CA LEU A 181 6.06 -11.73 5.40
C LEU A 181 6.85 -11.29 6.63
N VAL A 182 6.51 -10.15 7.26
CA VAL A 182 7.17 -9.67 8.49
C VAL A 182 7.21 -10.74 9.59
N PRO A 183 6.13 -11.49 9.89
CA PRO A 183 6.18 -12.55 10.90
C PRO A 183 7.14 -13.70 10.57
N LEU A 184 7.52 -13.87 9.30
CA LEU A 184 8.50 -14.86 8.85
C LEU A 184 9.93 -14.29 8.87
N ILE A 185 10.10 -13.05 8.44
CA ILE A 185 11.41 -12.39 8.27
C ILE A 185 11.93 -11.83 9.60
N GLN A 186 11.07 -11.24 10.41
CA GLN A 186 11.45 -10.52 11.63
C GLN A 186 12.02 -11.46 12.72
N PRO A 187 11.42 -12.62 13.06
CA PRO A 187 11.93 -13.45 14.15
C PRO A 187 13.35 -14.02 13.92
N PRO A 188 13.72 -14.50 12.71
CA PRO A 188 15.10 -14.89 12.42
C PRO A 188 16.11 -13.76 12.59
N ILE A 189 15.78 -12.55 12.12
CA ILE A 189 16.64 -11.36 12.26
C ILE A 189 16.82 -11.02 13.74
N MET A 190 15.73 -10.99 14.51
CA MET A 190 15.80 -10.80 15.96
C MET A 190 16.68 -11.86 16.61
N ARG A 191 16.58 -13.13 16.18
CA ARG A 191 17.38 -14.23 16.71
C ARG A 191 18.88 -14.03 16.47
N LEU A 192 19.24 -13.44 15.34
CA LEU A 192 20.63 -13.21 14.91
C LEU A 192 21.28 -12.01 15.60
N PHE A 193 20.55 -10.91 15.77
CA PHE A 193 21.13 -9.63 16.21
C PHE A 193 20.94 -9.31 17.70
N THR A 194 20.11 -10.05 18.43
CA THR A 194 19.90 -9.80 19.88
C THR A 194 20.37 -10.98 20.72
N THR A 195 20.77 -10.71 21.96
CA THR A 195 21.21 -11.75 22.91
C THR A 195 20.06 -12.22 23.80
N LYS A 196 20.22 -13.39 24.45
CA LYS A 196 19.23 -13.86 25.45
C LYS A 196 19.05 -12.87 26.60
N LYS A 197 20.13 -12.19 27.03
CA LYS A 197 20.09 -11.21 28.14
C LYS A 197 19.23 -10.00 27.79
N GLU A 198 19.36 -9.45 26.58
CA GLU A 198 18.55 -8.33 26.10
C GLU A 198 17.07 -8.69 25.97
N ARG A 199 16.76 -9.92 25.51
CA ARG A 199 15.37 -10.40 25.37
C ARG A 199 14.66 -10.64 26.70
N THR A 200 15.39 -10.76 27.80
CA THR A 200 14.84 -10.97 29.15
C THR A 200 14.68 -9.69 29.95
N VAL A 201 15.00 -8.53 29.39
CA VAL A 201 14.82 -7.23 30.06
C VAL A 201 13.32 -7.02 30.30
N VAL A 202 12.96 -6.75 31.56
CA VAL A 202 11.57 -6.45 31.94
C VAL A 202 11.26 -5.02 31.52
N MET A 203 10.22 -4.85 30.70
CA MET A 203 9.74 -3.53 30.29
C MET A 203 8.98 -2.87 31.45
N GLU A 204 9.32 -1.62 31.75
CA GLU A 204 8.61 -0.81 32.74
C GLU A 204 7.16 -0.53 32.29
N GLN A 205 6.26 -0.39 33.26
CA GLN A 205 4.88 0.01 32.97
C GLN A 205 4.87 1.44 32.45
N LEU A 206 4.17 1.65 31.34
CA LEU A 206 4.02 2.96 30.73
C LEU A 206 3.25 3.90 31.67
N ARG A 207 3.63 5.18 31.69
CA ARG A 207 2.91 6.20 32.45
C ARG A 207 1.45 6.30 31.95
N PRO A 208 0.48 6.59 32.83
CA PRO A 208 -0.87 6.89 32.39
C PRO A 208 -0.86 8.20 31.57
N VAL A 209 -1.50 8.17 30.40
CA VAL A 209 -1.63 9.34 29.52
C VAL A 209 -3.01 9.94 29.71
N SER A 210 -3.04 11.25 30.00
CA SER A 210 -4.29 11.98 30.18
C SER A 210 -5.08 12.10 28.87
N LYS A 211 -6.42 12.19 28.96
CA LYS A 211 -7.28 12.40 27.78
C LYS A 211 -6.93 13.72 27.07
N THR A 212 -6.53 14.74 27.83
CA THR A 212 -6.06 16.01 27.28
C THR A 212 -4.79 15.88 26.46
N GLU A 213 -3.81 15.07 26.90
CA GLU A 213 -2.61 14.79 26.11
C GLU A 213 -2.96 14.05 24.82
N LYS A 214 -3.84 13.05 24.89
CA LYS A 214 -4.25 12.29 23.69
C LYS A 214 -4.98 13.15 22.65
N ILE A 215 -5.79 14.13 23.07
CA ILE A 215 -6.49 15.05 22.17
C ILE A 215 -5.55 16.13 21.62
N LEU A 216 -4.68 16.68 22.46
CA LEU A 216 -3.78 17.75 22.05
C LEU A 216 -2.65 17.24 21.13
N PHE A 217 -2.23 15.98 21.31
CA PHE A 217 -1.19 15.34 20.51
C PHE A 217 -1.42 15.45 18.99
N PRO A 218 -2.53 14.97 18.40
CA PRO A 218 -2.74 15.05 16.96
C PRO A 218 -2.77 16.49 16.44
N ILE A 219 -3.31 17.44 17.22
CA ILE A 219 -3.38 18.85 16.83
C ILE A 219 -1.96 19.46 16.77
N VAL A 220 -1.19 19.29 17.85
CA VAL A 220 0.18 19.83 17.94
C VAL A 220 1.08 19.20 16.88
N VAL A 221 1.01 17.88 16.72
CA VAL A 221 1.79 17.15 15.70
C VAL A 221 1.45 17.63 14.30
N THR A 222 0.16 17.82 13.99
CA THR A 222 -0.26 18.33 12.67
C THR A 222 0.32 19.72 12.40
N ILE A 223 0.21 20.65 13.36
CA ILE A 223 0.70 22.02 13.19
C ILE A 223 2.23 22.03 13.04
N VAL A 224 2.95 21.37 13.96
CA VAL A 224 4.42 21.37 13.97
C VAL A 224 4.98 20.71 12.71
N ILE A 225 4.50 19.51 12.36
CA ILE A 225 5.03 18.79 11.18
C ILE A 225 4.65 19.50 9.89
N SER A 226 3.44 20.06 9.77
CA SER A 226 3.04 20.78 8.56
C SER A 226 3.82 22.08 8.36
N LEU A 227 4.25 22.74 9.43
CA LEU A 227 5.11 23.92 9.35
C LEU A 227 6.56 23.57 9.00
N LEU A 228 7.08 22.45 9.50
CA LEU A 228 8.44 22.01 9.22
C LEU A 228 8.57 21.35 7.84
N PHE A 229 7.57 20.56 7.43
CA PHE A 229 7.58 19.75 6.20
C PHE A 229 6.25 19.83 5.46
N PRO A 230 5.97 20.94 4.74
CA PRO A 230 4.69 21.16 4.06
C PRO A 230 4.29 20.06 3.08
N ALA A 231 5.26 19.40 2.43
CA ALA A 231 5.01 18.32 1.47
C ALA A 231 4.34 17.08 2.08
N VAL A 232 4.48 16.86 3.40
CA VAL A 232 3.91 15.70 4.12
C VAL A 232 2.59 16.07 4.83
N ALA A 233 2.21 17.35 4.80
CA ALA A 233 1.02 17.86 5.49
C ALA A 233 -0.27 17.12 5.12
N PRO A 234 -0.53 16.72 3.85
CA PRO A 234 -1.74 15.96 3.52
C PRO A 234 -1.80 14.59 4.23
N ILE A 235 -0.68 13.86 4.26
CA ILE A 235 -0.62 12.52 4.88
C ILE A 235 -0.76 12.63 6.39
N ILE A 236 0.06 13.47 7.02
CA ILE A 236 0.06 13.62 8.49
C ILE A 236 -1.24 14.25 8.96
N GLY A 237 -1.77 15.24 8.24
CA GLY A 237 -3.05 15.87 8.55
C GLY A 237 -4.19 14.87 8.55
N MET A 238 -4.30 14.01 7.53
CA MET A 238 -5.35 13.00 7.46
C MET A 238 -5.18 11.90 8.51
N LEU A 239 -3.94 11.46 8.76
CA LEU A 239 -3.62 10.50 9.82
C LEU A 239 -4.00 11.05 11.22
N MET A 240 -3.58 12.27 11.54
CA MET A 240 -3.87 12.90 12.83
C MET A 240 -5.34 13.29 12.97
N LEU A 241 -6.03 13.64 11.88
CA LEU A 241 -7.48 13.88 11.88
C LEU A 241 -8.24 12.59 12.24
N GLY A 242 -7.86 11.47 11.64
CA GLY A 242 -8.40 10.15 12.01
C GLY A 242 -8.17 9.84 13.49
N ASN A 243 -6.97 10.14 14.01
CA ASN A 243 -6.68 9.95 15.42
C ASN A 243 -7.52 10.87 16.32
N LEU A 244 -7.73 12.12 15.92
CA LEU A 244 -8.59 13.03 16.66
C LEU A 244 -10.03 12.52 16.74
N PHE A 245 -10.59 11.92 15.68
CA PHE A 245 -11.91 11.29 15.72
C PHE A 245 -12.00 10.13 16.71
N ARG A 246 -10.90 9.36 16.86
CA ARG A 246 -10.83 8.29 17.86
C ARG A 246 -10.81 8.85 19.29
N GLU A 247 -9.99 9.87 19.54
CA GLU A 247 -9.73 10.39 20.89
C GLU A 247 -10.77 11.42 21.38
N SER A 248 -11.48 12.09 20.46
CA SER A 248 -12.55 13.04 20.79
C SER A 248 -13.73 12.36 21.50
N GLY A 249 -14.09 11.16 21.05
CA GLY A 249 -15.18 10.36 21.63
C GLY A 249 -16.57 11.00 21.48
N VAL A 250 -16.73 11.89 20.49
CA VAL A 250 -17.98 12.52 20.06
C VAL A 250 -18.21 12.24 18.58
#